data_AF-A0A968IZ69-F1
#
_entry.id   AF-A0A968IZ69-F1
#
_cell.length_a   1.000
_cell.length_b   1.000
_cell.length_c   1.000
_cell.angle_alpha   90.00
_cell.angle_beta   90.00
_cell.angle_gamma   90.00
#
_symmetry.space_group_name_H-M   'P 1'
#
loop_
_entity.id
_entity.type
_entity.pdbx_description
1 polymer ?
#
loop_
_entity_poly.entity_id
_entity_poly.type
_entity_poly.pdbx_seq_one_letter_code
_entity_poly.pdbx_strand_id
1 'polypeptide(L)'
;MVAPAAALDLALSPAQFCQAPAGWGEHLQSLRAKPADYLATLQRWGQSLRACRAQSAFPVQAVWLRLHACDGPHLPEIFDRMQMRGYNRVYLETLYDGRILLPAAENNTPWQSVANRPGQAKQDLMAEAIAAGRARGMQVYAWKHALNVGYAYGVRPDREAVLARNGHGKTSLDLLPDPNSPTGEVQAFADPTHPQIQEDLRLAIAATLQRQPDGVLLDYIRYVRQTGGASIATTVRDLWIYGETARQAFLTAVPPPQQELRERFLTQGFVTANEVARLGAPQSRGGERPPPQSQSCAPPPLGGRVDPPASPLARAVVATGRRVCPNGDRGFFGDGWGAGGTGRVAGRGGVFPRGESGDRPGV
;
A
#
# COMPACT_ATOMS: atom_id res chain seq x y z
N MET A 1 24.96 -25.16 40.70
CA MET A 1 25.92 -24.38 39.91
C MET A 1 25.25 -24.02 38.60
N VAL A 2 24.96 -22.74 38.40
CA VAL A 2 24.32 -22.21 37.19
C VAL A 2 25.41 -22.06 36.12
N ALA A 3 25.23 -22.69 34.95
CA ALA A 3 26.15 -22.54 33.84
C ALA A 3 26.19 -21.05 33.38
N PRO A 4 27.36 -20.50 33.03
CA PRO A 4 27.45 -19.12 32.59
C PRO A 4 26.72 -18.97 31.25
N ALA A 5 26.01 -17.85 31.11
CA ALA A 5 25.40 -17.45 29.85
C ALA A 5 26.51 -17.27 28.81
N ALA A 6 26.59 -18.17 27.84
CA ALA A 6 27.44 -17.96 26.67
C ALA A 6 26.96 -16.66 26.00
N ALA A 7 27.83 -15.65 25.98
CA ALA A 7 27.66 -14.50 25.12
C ALA A 7 27.63 -15.04 23.68
N LEU A 8 26.44 -15.09 23.10
CA LEU A 8 26.26 -15.41 21.70
C LEU A 8 26.80 -14.22 20.92
N ASP A 9 28.06 -14.32 20.52
CA ASP A 9 28.73 -13.39 19.63
C ASP A 9 27.92 -13.29 18.34
N LEU A 10 27.20 -12.18 18.22
CA LEU A 10 26.69 -11.71 16.94
C LEU A 10 27.92 -11.23 16.17
N ALA A 11 28.53 -12.13 15.40
CA ALA A 11 29.61 -11.75 14.49
C ALA A 11 29.08 -10.66 13.55
N LEU A 12 29.80 -9.53 13.49
CA LEU A 12 29.51 -8.40 12.60
C LEU A 12 30.61 -8.33 11.55
N SER A 13 30.27 -8.65 10.31
CA SER A 13 31.01 -8.28 9.11
C SER A 13 30.34 -7.08 8.45
N PRO A 14 31.05 -6.31 7.60
CA PRO A 14 30.54 -5.06 7.00
C PRO A 14 29.28 -5.21 6.12
N ALA A 15 28.78 -6.43 5.93
CA ALA A 15 27.62 -6.77 5.10
C ALA A 15 26.43 -7.39 5.87
N GLN A 16 26.45 -7.46 7.21
CA GLN A 16 25.50 -8.31 7.96
C GLN A 16 24.28 -7.56 8.51
N PHE A 17 23.10 -8.00 8.05
CA PHE A 17 21.81 -7.68 8.66
C PHE A 17 21.75 -8.29 10.07
N CYS A 18 21.25 -7.55 11.06
CA CYS A 18 21.03 -8.08 12.41
C CYS A 18 19.99 -9.20 12.40
N GLN A 19 20.39 -10.45 12.63
CA GLN A 19 19.51 -11.62 12.63
C GLN A 19 19.72 -12.47 13.88
N ALA A 20 18.74 -13.32 14.20
CA ALA A 20 18.90 -14.30 15.26
C ALA A 20 19.90 -15.39 14.84
N PRO A 21 20.63 -15.99 15.80
CA PRO A 21 21.55 -17.09 15.51
C PRO A 21 20.79 -18.34 15.00
N ALA A 22 21.53 -19.24 14.33
CA ALA A 22 21.01 -20.54 13.92
C ALA A 22 20.46 -21.34 15.13
N GLY A 23 19.43 -22.15 14.92
CA GLY A 23 18.79 -22.97 15.97
C GLY A 23 17.84 -22.20 16.91
N TRP A 24 17.75 -20.87 16.81
CA TRP A 24 16.85 -20.06 17.64
C TRP A 24 15.38 -20.45 17.53
N GLY A 25 14.92 -20.75 16.32
CA GLY A 25 13.52 -21.12 16.07
C GLY A 25 13.12 -22.40 16.78
N GLU A 26 13.99 -23.41 16.74
CA GLU A 26 13.82 -24.69 17.43
C GLU A 26 13.80 -24.50 18.95
N HIS A 27 14.73 -23.67 19.45
CA HIS A 27 14.76 -23.33 20.87
C HIS A 27 13.45 -22.64 21.32
N LEU A 28 12.96 -21.64 20.60
CA LEU A 28 11.69 -20.99 20.94
C LEU A 28 10.51 -21.95 20.88
N GLN A 29 10.45 -22.83 19.88
CA GLN A 29 9.40 -23.85 19.78
C GLN A 29 9.40 -24.76 21.02
N SER A 30 10.58 -25.17 21.49
CA SER A 30 10.72 -25.99 22.71
C SER A 30 10.20 -25.29 23.97
N LEU A 31 10.17 -23.95 23.99
CA LEU A 31 9.72 -23.15 25.13
C LEU A 31 8.23 -22.81 25.11
N ARG A 32 7.48 -23.16 24.07
CA ARG A 32 6.06 -22.76 23.95
C ARG A 32 5.16 -23.28 25.07
N ALA A 33 5.47 -24.46 25.60
CA ALA A 33 4.78 -25.01 26.77
C ALA A 33 5.16 -24.32 28.10
N LYS A 34 6.11 -23.37 28.07
CA LYS A 34 6.63 -22.63 29.23
C LYS A 34 6.55 -21.12 28.96
N PRO A 35 5.37 -20.49 29.14
CA PRO A 35 5.14 -19.10 28.72
C PRO A 35 6.13 -18.08 29.30
N ALA A 36 6.54 -18.25 30.57
CA ALA A 36 7.52 -17.37 31.20
C ALA A 36 8.91 -17.45 30.53
N ASP A 37 9.39 -18.67 30.27
CA ASP A 37 10.69 -18.90 29.62
C ASP A 37 10.65 -18.41 28.17
N TYR A 38 9.55 -18.65 27.47
CA TYR A 38 9.32 -18.18 26.11
C TYR A 38 9.39 -16.65 26.03
N LEU A 39 8.64 -15.94 26.87
CA LEU A 39 8.62 -14.48 26.90
C LEU A 39 9.97 -13.89 27.31
N ALA A 40 10.62 -14.46 28.34
CA ALA A 40 11.95 -14.03 28.77
C ALA A 40 12.98 -14.19 27.64
N THR A 41 12.88 -15.28 26.88
CA THR A 41 13.74 -15.54 25.72
C THR A 41 13.48 -14.51 24.63
N LEU A 42 12.22 -14.27 24.23
CA LEU A 42 11.87 -13.24 23.24
C LEU A 42 12.41 -11.85 23.61
N GLN A 43 12.34 -11.47 24.88
CA GLN A 43 12.82 -10.16 25.35
C GLN A 43 14.34 -10.04 25.27
N ARG A 44 15.09 -11.05 25.74
CA ARG A 44 16.55 -11.09 25.62
C ARG A 44 16.99 -10.94 24.17
N TRP A 45 16.33 -11.66 23.26
CA TRP A 45 16.67 -11.59 21.84
C TRP A 45 16.29 -10.28 21.18
N GLY A 46 15.13 -9.72 21.54
CA GLY A 46 14.75 -8.37 21.12
C GLY A 46 15.79 -7.34 21.55
N GLN A 47 16.35 -7.45 22.75
CA GLN A 47 17.44 -6.58 23.24
C GLN A 47 18.72 -6.76 22.42
N SER A 48 19.17 -8.00 22.18
CA SER A 48 20.37 -8.27 21.37
C SER A 48 20.24 -7.72 19.95
N LEU A 49 19.08 -7.91 19.31
CA LEU A 49 18.82 -7.35 17.98
C LEU A 49 18.78 -5.82 17.98
N ARG A 50 18.26 -5.19 19.04
CA ARG A 50 18.31 -3.72 19.19
C ARG A 50 19.75 -3.22 19.34
N ALA A 51 20.56 -3.88 20.17
CA ALA A 51 21.96 -3.53 20.37
C ALA A 51 22.77 -3.65 19.06
N CYS A 52 22.56 -4.73 18.29
CA CYS A 52 23.15 -4.87 16.97
C CYS A 52 22.75 -3.73 16.02
N ARG A 53 21.45 -3.38 15.97
CA ARG A 53 20.96 -2.32 15.06
C ARG A 53 21.46 -0.93 15.43
N ALA A 54 21.74 -0.66 16.70
CA ALA A 54 22.35 0.59 17.14
C ALA A 54 23.73 0.84 16.53
N GLN A 55 24.39 -0.23 16.04
CA GLN A 55 25.69 -0.20 15.39
C GLN A 55 25.60 -0.43 13.87
N SER A 56 24.38 -0.62 13.33
CA SER A 56 24.15 -0.93 11.91
C SER A 56 23.87 0.34 11.11
N ALA A 57 24.38 0.38 9.87
CA ALA A 57 24.01 1.40 8.88
C ALA A 57 22.53 1.32 8.44
N PHE A 58 21.85 0.20 8.74
CA PHE A 58 20.44 -0.02 8.41
C PHE A 58 19.62 -0.26 9.69
N PRO A 59 19.33 0.80 10.46
CA PRO A 59 18.64 0.69 11.75
C PRO A 59 17.17 0.25 11.62
N VAL A 60 16.59 0.38 10.41
CA VAL A 60 15.23 -0.08 10.10
C VAL A 60 15.28 -1.20 9.08
N GLN A 61 14.69 -2.33 9.45
CA GLN A 61 14.44 -3.47 8.57
C GLN A 61 12.95 -3.76 8.64
N ALA A 62 12.24 -3.42 7.56
CA ALA A 62 10.80 -3.49 7.49
C ALA A 62 10.32 -4.66 6.64
N VAL A 63 9.12 -5.15 6.93
CA VAL A 63 8.40 -6.15 6.14
C VAL A 63 6.95 -5.73 5.97
N TRP A 64 6.38 -5.97 4.77
CA TRP A 64 4.96 -5.84 4.51
C TRP A 64 4.25 -7.14 4.86
N LEU A 65 3.16 -7.05 5.60
CA LEU A 65 2.41 -8.20 6.09
C LEU A 65 0.93 -8.05 5.75
N ARG A 66 0.41 -8.98 4.95
CA ARG A 66 -1.02 -9.20 4.80
C ARG A 66 -1.43 -10.41 5.64
N LEU A 67 -2.48 -10.27 6.44
CA LEU A 67 -3.03 -11.33 7.28
C LEU A 67 -4.37 -11.78 6.77
N HIS A 68 -4.61 -13.07 6.66
CA HIS A 68 -5.90 -13.67 6.36
C HIS A 68 -6.58 -14.18 7.64
N ALA A 69 -7.88 -14.50 7.54
CA ALA A 69 -8.65 -15.06 8.65
C ALA A 69 -8.00 -16.32 9.28
N CYS A 70 -7.25 -17.09 8.49
CA CYS A 70 -6.60 -18.31 8.95
C CYS A 70 -5.28 -18.07 9.70
N ASP A 71 -4.75 -16.84 9.71
CA ASP A 71 -3.45 -16.52 10.31
C ASP A 71 -3.52 -16.20 11.80
N GLY A 72 -4.70 -15.86 12.35
CA GLY A 72 -4.86 -15.48 13.75
C GLY A 72 -4.25 -16.48 14.76
N PRO A 73 -4.58 -17.78 14.68
CA PRO A 73 -3.97 -18.80 15.53
C PRO A 73 -2.45 -18.95 15.36
N HIS A 74 -1.87 -18.36 14.32
CA HIS A 74 -0.46 -18.47 13.94
C HIS A 74 0.33 -17.16 14.07
N LEU A 75 -0.27 -16.11 14.62
CA LEU A 75 0.40 -14.82 14.77
C LEU A 75 1.71 -14.91 15.56
N PRO A 76 1.80 -15.62 16.70
CA PRO A 76 3.07 -15.78 17.40
C PRO A 76 4.18 -16.36 16.51
N GLU A 77 3.89 -17.42 15.75
CA GLU A 77 4.81 -18.07 14.82
C GLU A 77 5.28 -17.12 13.72
N ILE A 78 4.34 -16.35 13.15
CA ILE A 78 4.60 -15.40 12.07
C ILE A 78 5.59 -14.34 12.57
N PHE A 79 5.30 -13.75 13.72
CA PHE A 79 6.13 -12.70 14.29
C PHE A 79 7.45 -13.22 14.88
N ASP A 80 7.51 -14.45 15.40
CA ASP A 80 8.76 -15.13 15.78
C ASP A 80 9.70 -15.18 14.58
N ARG A 81 9.19 -15.68 13.45
CA ARG A 81 9.95 -15.76 12.18
C ARG A 81 10.39 -14.41 11.64
N MET A 82 9.63 -13.35 11.89
CA MET A 82 10.03 -12.00 11.51
C MET A 82 11.18 -11.50 12.39
N GLN A 83 11.12 -11.76 13.71
CA GLN A 83 12.17 -11.36 14.65
C GLN A 83 13.48 -12.08 14.33
N MET A 84 13.41 -13.38 13.99
CA MET A 84 14.56 -14.17 13.54
C MET A 84 15.30 -13.53 12.37
N ARG A 85 14.52 -13.06 11.40
CA ARG A 85 15.05 -12.45 10.18
C ARG A 85 15.53 -11.02 10.38
N GLY A 86 15.42 -10.48 11.59
CA GLY A 86 15.92 -9.14 11.88
C GLY A 86 14.93 -8.01 11.62
N TYR A 87 13.68 -8.31 11.28
CA TYR A 87 12.70 -7.24 11.08
C TYR A 87 12.36 -6.57 12.43
N ASN A 88 12.35 -5.23 12.43
CA ASN A 88 11.90 -4.41 13.55
C ASN A 88 10.74 -3.49 13.20
N ARG A 89 10.29 -3.50 11.95
CA ARG A 89 9.12 -2.76 11.50
C ARG A 89 8.22 -3.64 10.65
N VAL A 90 6.93 -3.61 10.92
CA VAL A 90 5.91 -4.31 10.15
C VAL A 90 4.94 -3.30 9.59
N TYR A 91 4.76 -3.31 8.28
CA TYR A 91 3.69 -2.59 7.59
C TYR A 91 2.53 -3.56 7.41
N LEU A 92 1.60 -3.53 8.36
CA LEU A 92 0.44 -4.43 8.40
C LEU A 92 -0.65 -3.90 7.46
N GLU A 93 -0.98 -4.64 6.40
CA GLU A 93 -2.04 -4.26 5.46
C GLU A 93 -3.40 -4.34 6.14
N THR A 94 -3.96 -3.19 6.50
CA THR A 94 -5.20 -3.13 7.28
C THR A 94 -6.45 -3.16 6.42
N LEU A 95 -6.34 -2.80 5.13
CA LEU A 95 -7.43 -2.78 4.17
C LEU A 95 -6.92 -3.28 2.81
N TYR A 96 -7.52 -4.37 2.32
CA TYR A 96 -7.18 -5.01 1.04
C TYR A 96 -8.37 -5.85 0.54
N ASP A 97 -8.45 -6.13 -0.77
CA ASP A 97 -9.60 -6.81 -1.41
C ASP A 97 -10.98 -6.21 -1.14
N GLY A 98 -11.06 -4.96 -0.65
CA GLY A 98 -12.32 -4.38 -0.18
C GLY A 98 -12.79 -4.95 1.16
N ARG A 99 -11.86 -5.43 1.99
CA ARG A 99 -12.05 -5.93 3.35
C ARG A 99 -11.12 -5.19 4.31
N ILE A 100 -11.43 -5.26 5.61
CA ILE A 100 -10.68 -4.61 6.68
C ILE A 100 -10.37 -5.59 7.82
N LEU A 101 -9.22 -5.43 8.49
CA LEU A 101 -8.79 -6.31 9.60
C LEU A 101 -9.53 -6.07 10.94
N LEU A 102 -10.56 -5.23 10.96
CA LEU A 102 -11.39 -5.01 12.16
C LEU A 102 -12.30 -6.21 12.43
N PRO A 103 -12.62 -6.51 13.70
CA PRO A 103 -13.55 -7.58 14.05
C PRO A 103 -14.96 -7.27 13.55
N ALA A 104 -15.65 -8.26 12.99
CA ALA A 104 -16.99 -8.06 12.41
C ALA A 104 -18.00 -7.50 13.43
N ALA A 105 -17.90 -7.87 14.71
CA ALA A 105 -18.82 -7.46 15.77
C ALA A 105 -18.71 -5.96 16.16
N GLU A 106 -17.60 -5.30 15.85
CA GLU A 106 -17.35 -3.89 16.21
C GLU A 106 -16.99 -3.03 14.99
N ASN A 107 -17.15 -3.58 13.78
CA ASN A 107 -16.79 -2.89 12.55
C ASN A 107 -17.94 -1.98 12.09
N ASN A 108 -17.79 -0.69 12.34
CA ASN A 108 -18.71 0.37 11.90
C ASN A 108 -18.32 0.99 10.54
N THR A 109 -17.36 0.40 9.83
CA THR A 109 -16.91 0.87 8.51
C THR A 109 -17.72 0.19 7.40
N PRO A 110 -17.75 0.74 6.17
CA PRO A 110 -18.45 0.10 5.05
C PRO A 110 -17.74 -1.15 4.48
N TRP A 111 -16.49 -1.42 4.89
CA TRP A 111 -15.75 -2.60 4.46
C TRP A 111 -16.10 -3.81 5.33
N GLN A 112 -16.24 -4.98 4.72
CA GLN A 112 -16.46 -6.22 5.48
C GLN A 112 -15.19 -6.62 6.23
N SER A 113 -15.35 -7.28 7.38
CA SER A 113 -14.22 -7.86 8.10
C SER A 113 -13.57 -8.98 7.28
N VAL A 114 -12.25 -9.09 7.37
CA VAL A 114 -11.50 -10.27 6.92
C VAL A 114 -11.87 -11.50 7.76
N ALA A 115 -12.11 -11.33 9.06
CA ALA A 115 -12.49 -12.38 10.00
C ALA A 115 -14.03 -12.51 10.09
N ASN A 116 -14.66 -12.94 9.00
CA ASN A 116 -16.13 -12.98 8.87
C ASN A 116 -16.74 -14.39 8.96
N ARG A 117 -15.99 -15.41 9.38
CA ARG A 117 -16.51 -16.78 9.51
C ARG A 117 -17.32 -16.97 10.79
N PRO A 118 -18.23 -17.96 10.85
CA PRO A 118 -18.87 -18.37 12.09
C PRO A 118 -17.83 -18.62 13.18
N GLY A 119 -18.03 -18.01 14.36
CA GLY A 119 -17.10 -18.10 15.49
C GLY A 119 -15.94 -17.09 15.48
N GLN A 120 -15.74 -16.32 14.40
CA GLN A 120 -14.65 -15.34 14.29
C GLN A 120 -15.11 -13.88 14.43
N ALA A 121 -16.40 -13.61 14.65
CA ALA A 121 -16.94 -12.25 14.65
C ALA A 121 -16.26 -11.29 15.63
N LYS A 122 -15.68 -11.81 16.72
CA LYS A 122 -14.95 -11.03 17.74
C LYS A 122 -13.43 -11.00 17.53
N GLN A 123 -12.92 -11.67 16.51
CA GLN A 123 -11.49 -11.76 16.26
C GLN A 123 -10.96 -10.44 15.71
N ASP A 124 -10.11 -9.76 16.48
CA ASP A 124 -9.47 -8.50 16.08
C ASP A 124 -8.04 -8.79 15.62
N LEU A 125 -7.91 -9.25 14.37
CA LEU A 125 -6.61 -9.59 13.77
C LEU A 125 -5.64 -8.41 13.79
N MET A 126 -6.15 -7.17 13.69
CA MET A 126 -5.33 -5.97 13.75
C MET A 126 -4.71 -5.80 15.14
N ALA A 127 -5.53 -5.83 16.19
CA ALA A 127 -5.06 -5.69 17.56
C ALA A 127 -4.12 -6.84 17.97
N GLU A 128 -4.48 -8.09 17.61
CA GLU A 128 -3.67 -9.28 17.87
C GLU A 128 -2.29 -9.18 17.22
N ALA A 129 -2.22 -8.70 15.97
CA ALA A 129 -0.96 -8.52 15.25
C ALA A 129 -0.10 -7.40 15.84
N ILE A 130 -0.70 -6.27 16.22
CA ILE A 130 0.00 -5.17 16.90
C ILE A 130 0.61 -5.67 18.22
N ALA A 131 -0.16 -6.41 19.02
CA ALA A 131 0.32 -7.01 20.26
C ALA A 131 1.46 -8.00 20.01
N ALA A 132 1.33 -8.87 19.01
CA ALA A 132 2.35 -9.85 18.63
C ALA A 132 3.68 -9.18 18.20
N GLY A 133 3.61 -8.09 17.44
CA GLY A 133 4.80 -7.32 17.05
C GLY A 133 5.48 -6.63 18.24
N ARG A 134 4.69 -5.98 19.11
CA ARG A 134 5.19 -5.29 20.30
C ARG A 134 5.85 -6.22 21.30
N ALA A 135 5.30 -7.41 21.49
CA ALA A 135 5.90 -8.44 22.35
C ALA A 135 7.33 -8.83 21.93
N ARG A 136 7.69 -8.58 20.65
CA ARG A 136 9.01 -8.85 20.06
C ARG A 136 9.84 -7.59 19.83
N GLY A 137 9.39 -6.44 20.35
CA GLY A 137 10.06 -5.15 20.19
C GLY A 137 10.06 -4.63 18.76
N MET A 138 9.05 -4.99 17.97
CA MET A 138 8.82 -4.43 16.63
C MET A 138 7.84 -3.27 16.70
N GLN A 139 8.01 -2.31 15.78
CA GLN A 139 6.99 -1.32 15.48
C GLN A 139 6.02 -1.88 14.45
N VAL A 140 4.72 -1.71 14.66
CA VAL A 140 3.66 -2.14 13.75
C VAL A 140 2.92 -0.89 13.25
N TYR A 141 3.09 -0.60 11.96
CA TYR A 141 2.41 0.48 11.25
C TYR A 141 1.21 -0.10 10.51
N ALA A 142 0.06 0.56 10.64
CA ALA A 142 -1.08 0.26 9.78
C ALA A 142 -0.78 0.75 8.37
N TRP A 143 -0.86 -0.12 7.38
CA TRP A 143 -0.60 0.18 5.97
C TRP A 143 -1.87 0.01 5.15
N LYS A 144 -2.16 0.98 4.30
CA LYS A 144 -3.22 0.87 3.28
C LYS A 144 -2.85 1.67 2.05
N HIS A 145 -3.44 1.28 0.92
CA HIS A 145 -3.49 2.17 -0.24
C HIS A 145 -4.33 3.40 0.09
N ALA A 146 -3.90 4.59 -0.33
CA ALA A 146 -4.62 5.83 -0.06
C ALA A 146 -6.00 5.84 -0.74
N LEU A 147 -6.04 5.50 -2.03
CA LEU A 147 -7.22 5.66 -2.89
C LEU A 147 -7.82 4.34 -3.41
N ASN A 148 -7.10 3.22 -3.31
CA ASN A 148 -7.68 1.92 -3.64
C ASN A 148 -8.58 1.44 -2.49
N VAL A 149 -9.88 1.39 -2.75
CA VAL A 149 -10.93 0.97 -1.81
C VAL A 149 -11.27 -0.51 -1.94
N GLY A 150 -10.73 -1.18 -2.97
CA GLY A 150 -10.87 -2.60 -3.23
C GLY A 150 -12.19 -3.00 -3.90
N TYR A 151 -12.14 -4.12 -4.64
CA TYR A 151 -13.24 -4.57 -5.51
C TYR A 151 -14.59 -4.69 -4.79
N ALA A 152 -14.64 -5.38 -3.65
CA ALA A 152 -15.88 -5.62 -2.92
C ALA A 152 -16.60 -4.34 -2.45
N TYR A 153 -15.85 -3.26 -2.23
CA TYR A 153 -16.41 -1.95 -1.93
C TYR A 153 -16.92 -1.27 -3.21
N GLY A 154 -16.12 -1.29 -4.28
CA GLY A 154 -16.42 -0.56 -5.53
C GLY A 154 -17.61 -1.11 -6.30
N VAL A 155 -17.92 -2.40 -6.20
CA VAL A 155 -19.08 -3.01 -6.88
C VAL A 155 -20.41 -2.80 -6.16
N ARG A 156 -20.42 -2.15 -5.00
CA ARG A 156 -21.67 -1.89 -4.29
C ARG A 156 -22.48 -0.80 -5.00
N PRO A 157 -23.79 -1.01 -5.25
CA PRO A 157 -24.63 0.01 -5.88
C PRO A 157 -24.64 1.34 -5.13
N ASP A 158 -24.60 1.31 -3.80
CA ASP A 158 -24.57 2.50 -2.94
C ASP A 158 -23.19 3.17 -2.84
N ARG A 159 -22.18 2.67 -3.57
CA ARG A 159 -20.82 3.23 -3.62
C ARG A 159 -20.29 3.46 -5.02
N GLU A 160 -21.03 3.13 -6.07
CA GLU A 160 -20.57 3.32 -7.45
C GLU A 160 -20.17 4.77 -7.77
N ALA A 161 -20.93 5.74 -7.24
CA ALA A 161 -20.70 7.17 -7.45
C ALA A 161 -19.37 7.68 -6.85
N VAL A 162 -18.79 6.95 -5.88
CA VAL A 162 -17.55 7.37 -5.22
C VAL A 162 -16.30 7.00 -6.03
N LEU A 163 -16.45 6.17 -7.07
CA LEU A 163 -15.33 5.73 -7.89
C LEU A 163 -14.85 6.85 -8.81
N ALA A 164 -13.54 6.94 -8.96
CA ALA A 164 -12.92 7.90 -9.86
C ALA A 164 -13.25 7.54 -11.32
N ARG A 165 -13.58 8.57 -12.12
CA ARG A 165 -13.95 8.41 -13.53
C ARG A 165 -13.00 9.18 -14.44
N ASN A 166 -12.70 8.60 -15.59
CA ASN A 166 -11.97 9.27 -16.65
C ASN A 166 -12.90 10.01 -17.64
N GLY A 167 -12.34 10.74 -18.60
CA GLY A 167 -13.08 11.51 -19.60
C GLY A 167 -13.86 10.66 -20.61
N HIS A 168 -13.80 9.34 -20.49
CA HIS A 168 -14.60 8.38 -21.24
C HIS A 168 -15.73 7.77 -20.42
N GLY A 169 -15.93 8.25 -19.18
CA GLY A 169 -16.95 7.75 -18.26
C GLY A 169 -16.60 6.43 -17.56
N LYS A 170 -15.40 5.89 -17.80
CA LYS A 170 -14.93 4.63 -17.22
C LYS A 170 -14.38 4.82 -15.82
N THR A 171 -14.53 3.80 -15.00
CA THR A 171 -13.91 3.63 -13.68
C THR A 171 -12.73 2.66 -13.76
N SER A 172 -11.99 2.50 -12.66
CA SER A 172 -10.94 1.49 -12.59
C SER A 172 -11.46 0.05 -12.62
N LEU A 173 -12.77 -0.16 -12.39
CA LEU A 173 -13.42 -1.48 -12.52
C LEU A 173 -13.61 -1.91 -13.98
N ASP A 174 -13.65 -0.94 -14.90
CA ASP A 174 -13.79 -1.20 -16.35
C ASP A 174 -12.46 -1.58 -17.01
N LEU A 175 -11.37 -1.58 -16.23
CA LEU A 175 -10.06 -2.00 -16.69
C LEU A 175 -9.89 -3.50 -16.49
N LEU A 176 -9.30 -4.17 -17.48
CA LEU A 176 -8.90 -5.55 -17.33
C LEU A 176 -7.98 -5.69 -16.11
N PRO A 177 -8.08 -6.78 -15.33
CA PRO A 177 -7.15 -7.06 -14.24
C PRO A 177 -5.72 -6.92 -14.76
N ASP A 178 -4.86 -6.20 -14.03
CA ASP A 178 -3.46 -6.04 -14.42
C ASP A 178 -2.82 -7.44 -14.52
N PRO A 179 -2.39 -7.90 -15.71
CA PRO A 179 -1.81 -9.22 -15.87
C PRO A 179 -0.46 -9.35 -15.14
N ASN A 180 0.15 -8.24 -14.73
CA ASN A 180 1.37 -8.21 -13.93
C ASN A 180 1.10 -8.03 -12.43
N SER A 181 -0.17 -7.91 -12.01
CA SER A 181 -0.50 -7.90 -10.59
C SER A 181 -0.16 -9.28 -10.01
N PRO A 182 0.79 -9.38 -9.07
CA PRO A 182 1.16 -10.67 -8.48
C PRO A 182 -0.01 -11.31 -7.71
N THR A 183 -1.05 -10.52 -7.40
CA THR A 183 -2.26 -10.96 -6.71
C THR A 183 -3.46 -11.16 -7.66
N GLY A 184 -3.40 -10.65 -8.90
CA GLY A 184 -4.53 -10.68 -9.84
C GLY A 184 -5.73 -9.83 -9.39
N GLU A 185 -5.55 -8.96 -8.39
CA GLU A 185 -6.63 -8.17 -7.80
C GLU A 185 -7.15 -7.09 -8.77
N VAL A 186 -8.48 -7.02 -8.88
CA VAL A 186 -9.16 -5.87 -9.48
C VAL A 186 -9.11 -4.71 -8.47
N GLN A 187 -8.53 -3.59 -8.90
CA GLN A 187 -8.38 -2.41 -8.05
C GLN A 187 -9.54 -1.42 -8.29
N ALA A 188 -10.20 -1.01 -7.22
CA ALA A 188 -11.27 -0.01 -7.25
C ALA A 188 -10.72 1.29 -6.66
N PHE A 189 -10.58 2.34 -7.46
CA PHE A 189 -10.05 3.62 -7.00
C PHE A 189 -11.17 4.63 -6.79
N ALA A 190 -11.17 5.26 -5.63
CA ALA A 190 -12.14 6.29 -5.29
C ALA A 190 -11.67 7.70 -5.68
N ASP A 191 -12.63 8.57 -5.95
CA ASP A 191 -12.44 10.01 -6.11
C ASP A 191 -12.26 10.65 -4.72
N PRO A 192 -11.07 11.17 -4.36
CA PRO A 192 -10.81 11.74 -3.04
C PRO A 192 -11.61 13.01 -2.74
N THR A 193 -12.24 13.62 -3.74
CA THR A 193 -13.10 14.80 -3.54
C THR A 193 -14.53 14.43 -3.16
N HIS A 194 -14.93 13.16 -3.30
CA HIS A 194 -16.30 12.74 -3.01
C HIS A 194 -16.54 12.67 -1.48
N PRO A 195 -17.56 13.38 -0.93
CA PRO A 195 -17.77 13.43 0.52
C PRO A 195 -17.97 12.06 1.18
N GLN A 196 -18.71 11.16 0.51
CA GLN A 196 -18.92 9.79 1.01
C GLN A 196 -17.61 9.03 1.25
N ILE A 197 -16.64 9.08 0.33
CA ILE A 197 -15.38 8.35 0.56
C ILE A 197 -14.51 9.03 1.62
N GLN A 198 -14.56 10.36 1.71
CA GLN A 198 -13.86 11.08 2.78
C GLN A 198 -14.36 10.62 4.15
N GLU A 199 -15.68 10.49 4.32
CA GLU A 199 -16.28 10.00 5.55
C GLU A 199 -15.97 8.51 5.81
N ASP A 200 -16.13 7.66 4.79
CA ASP A 200 -15.86 6.23 4.91
C ASP A 200 -14.39 5.98 5.29
N LEU A 201 -13.44 6.67 4.65
CA LEU A 201 -12.01 6.59 5.00
C LEU A 201 -11.73 7.18 6.39
N ARG A 202 -12.41 8.26 6.80
CA ARG A 202 -12.27 8.84 8.14
C ARG A 202 -12.68 7.82 9.20
N LEU A 203 -13.80 7.11 9.01
CA LEU A 203 -14.25 6.05 9.91
C LEU A 203 -13.24 4.90 9.98
N ALA A 204 -12.74 4.43 8.84
CA ALA A 204 -11.75 3.34 8.80
C ALA A 204 -10.42 3.71 9.47
N ILE A 205 -9.92 4.94 9.23
CA ILE A 205 -8.70 5.44 9.86
C ILE A 205 -8.92 5.63 11.37
N ALA A 206 -10.05 6.21 11.80
CA ALA A 206 -10.36 6.37 13.21
C ALA A 206 -10.42 5.02 13.94
N ALA A 207 -11.11 4.03 13.38
CA ALA A 207 -11.21 2.68 13.94
C ALA A 207 -9.84 1.97 14.01
N THR A 208 -8.98 2.20 13.00
CA THR A 208 -7.59 1.71 12.98
C THR A 208 -6.74 2.37 14.07
N LEU A 209 -6.84 3.69 14.24
CA LEU A 209 -6.11 4.43 15.27
C LEU A 209 -6.50 4.04 16.70
N GLN A 210 -7.74 3.59 16.91
CA GLN A 210 -8.18 3.04 18.21
C GLN A 210 -7.37 1.81 18.64
N ARG A 211 -6.81 1.03 17.69
CA ARG A 211 -5.93 -0.12 17.98
C ARG A 211 -4.49 0.31 18.27
N GLN A 212 -4.22 1.61 18.22
CA GLN A 212 -2.94 2.24 18.54
C GLN A 212 -1.75 1.62 17.79
N PRO A 213 -1.75 1.57 16.44
CA PRO A 213 -0.52 1.24 15.71
C PRO A 213 0.56 2.30 15.98
N ASP A 214 1.83 1.97 15.72
CA ASP A 214 2.95 2.92 15.89
C ASP A 214 2.98 4.01 14.80
N GLY A 215 2.10 3.90 13.80
CA GLY A 215 1.83 4.92 12.80
C GLY A 215 0.91 4.40 11.69
N VAL A 216 0.55 5.28 10.76
CA VAL A 216 -0.22 4.93 9.57
C VAL A 216 0.62 5.25 8.33
N LEU A 217 0.80 4.26 7.47
CA LEU A 217 1.43 4.39 6.16
C LEU A 217 0.36 4.39 5.07
N LEU A 218 0.16 5.56 4.47
CA LEU A 218 -0.66 5.70 3.27
C LEU A 218 0.23 5.54 2.04
N ASP A 219 0.06 4.43 1.35
CA ASP A 219 0.84 4.08 0.17
C ASP A 219 0.02 4.29 -1.11
N TYR A 220 0.70 4.33 -2.25
CA TYR A 220 0.08 4.42 -3.57
C TYR A 220 -0.94 5.57 -3.69
N ILE A 221 -0.48 6.80 -3.44
CA ILE A 221 -1.21 8.03 -3.80
C ILE A 221 -1.14 8.22 -5.32
N ARG A 222 -1.74 7.29 -6.06
CA ARG A 222 -1.83 7.29 -7.52
C ARG A 222 -3.03 6.49 -7.96
N TYR A 223 -3.55 6.80 -9.13
CA TYR A 223 -4.49 5.94 -9.82
C TYR A 223 -3.77 4.83 -10.60
N VAL A 224 -4.51 3.78 -10.93
CA VAL A 224 -4.01 2.71 -11.80
C VAL A 224 -3.68 3.26 -13.18
N ARG A 225 -2.57 2.79 -13.75
CA ARG A 225 -2.25 3.02 -15.16
C ARG A 225 -3.06 2.03 -15.98
N GLN A 226 -3.60 2.44 -17.12
CA GLN A 226 -4.22 1.48 -18.03
C GLN A 226 -3.12 0.59 -18.65
N THR A 227 -3.48 -0.39 -19.48
CA THR A 227 -2.53 -1.31 -20.11
C THR A 227 -2.18 -0.87 -21.53
N GLY A 228 -1.06 -1.38 -22.07
CA GLY A 228 -0.61 -1.07 -23.43
C GLY A 228 -0.33 0.42 -23.66
N GLY A 229 -0.73 0.93 -24.83
CA GLY A 229 -0.55 2.35 -25.18
C GLY A 229 -1.28 3.33 -24.24
N ALA A 230 -2.28 2.87 -23.50
CA ALA A 230 -3.02 3.67 -22.52
C ALA A 230 -2.36 3.69 -21.12
N SER A 231 -1.19 3.04 -20.95
CA SER A 231 -0.43 3.08 -19.69
C SER A 231 0.17 4.44 -19.35
N ILE A 232 0.17 5.35 -20.32
CA ILE A 232 0.58 6.73 -20.17
C ILE A 232 -0.65 7.60 -20.42
N ALA A 233 -0.90 8.56 -19.54
CA ALA A 233 -1.91 9.59 -19.82
C ALA A 233 -1.39 10.45 -20.98
N THR A 234 -2.04 10.35 -22.14
CA THR A 234 -1.68 11.07 -23.37
C THR A 234 -2.55 12.30 -23.58
N THR A 235 -3.79 12.25 -23.09
CA THR A 235 -4.75 13.35 -23.14
C THR A 235 -5.31 13.64 -21.75
N VAL A 236 -5.88 14.83 -21.56
CA VAL A 236 -6.58 15.17 -20.32
C VAL A 236 -7.69 14.17 -20.00
N ARG A 237 -8.33 13.56 -21.01
CA ARG A 237 -9.42 12.59 -20.85
C ARG A 237 -8.96 11.26 -20.26
N ASP A 238 -7.66 10.98 -20.28
CA ASP A 238 -7.09 9.79 -19.64
C ASP A 238 -7.00 9.95 -18.11
N LEU A 239 -7.15 11.17 -17.58
CA LEU A 239 -7.07 11.47 -16.15
C LEU A 239 -8.38 11.09 -15.43
N TRP A 240 -8.25 10.59 -14.20
CA TRP A 240 -9.36 10.16 -13.34
C TRP A 240 -10.02 11.32 -12.57
N ILE A 241 -10.32 12.42 -13.26
CA ILE A 241 -10.84 13.67 -12.67
C ILE A 241 -12.21 14.08 -13.20
N TYR A 242 -12.91 13.17 -13.89
CA TYR A 242 -14.20 13.44 -14.56
C TYR A 242 -15.40 12.93 -13.76
N GLY A 243 -15.18 12.41 -12.55
CA GLY A 243 -16.28 12.24 -11.59
C GLY A 243 -16.90 13.60 -11.26
N GLU A 244 -18.20 13.62 -10.96
CA GLU A 244 -18.94 14.86 -10.71
C GLU A 244 -18.26 15.73 -9.65
N THR A 245 -17.87 15.12 -8.52
CA THR A 245 -17.18 15.80 -7.41
C THR A 245 -15.78 16.27 -7.79
N ALA A 246 -14.98 15.45 -8.48
CA ALA A 246 -13.64 15.83 -8.92
C ALA A 246 -13.68 17.00 -9.90
N ARG A 247 -14.60 16.94 -10.88
CA ARG A 247 -14.81 17.98 -11.86
C ARG A 247 -15.22 19.27 -11.16
N GLN A 248 -16.21 19.21 -10.28
CA GLN A 248 -16.67 20.39 -9.54
C GLN A 248 -15.56 20.98 -8.65
N ALA A 249 -14.78 20.15 -7.97
CA ALA A 249 -13.64 20.60 -7.16
C ALA A 249 -12.57 21.27 -8.03
N PHE A 250 -12.27 20.72 -9.20
CA PHE A 250 -11.35 21.32 -10.16
C PHE A 250 -11.85 22.67 -10.67
N LEU A 251 -13.15 22.80 -11.00
CA LEU A 251 -13.69 24.05 -11.51
C LEU A 251 -13.75 25.14 -10.43
N THR A 252 -14.23 24.81 -9.24
CA THR A 252 -14.43 25.78 -8.15
C THR A 252 -13.14 26.21 -7.45
N ALA A 253 -12.02 25.54 -7.70
CA ALA A 253 -10.71 25.94 -7.19
C ALA A 253 -10.16 27.23 -7.84
N VAL A 254 -10.90 27.91 -8.74
CA VAL A 254 -10.60 29.23 -9.28
C VAL A 254 -11.82 30.16 -9.30
N PRO A 255 -11.62 31.49 -9.37
CA PRO A 255 -12.71 32.45 -9.50
C PRO A 255 -13.58 32.19 -10.75
N PRO A 256 -14.87 32.61 -10.75
CA PRO A 256 -15.83 32.30 -11.82
C PRO A 256 -15.35 32.55 -13.25
N PRO A 257 -14.66 33.66 -13.58
CA PRO A 257 -14.19 33.89 -14.96
C PRO A 257 -13.20 32.82 -15.46
N GLN A 258 -12.40 32.22 -14.57
CA GLN A 258 -11.40 31.22 -14.93
C GLN A 258 -11.98 29.81 -15.02
N GLN A 259 -13.20 29.60 -14.52
CA GLN A 259 -13.87 28.30 -14.59
C GLN A 259 -14.14 27.90 -16.04
N GLU A 260 -14.49 28.87 -16.89
CA GLU A 260 -14.71 28.63 -18.32
C GLU A 260 -13.44 28.07 -19.02
N LEU A 261 -12.25 28.58 -18.69
CA LEU A 261 -10.99 28.05 -19.23
C LEU A 261 -10.75 26.62 -18.77
N ARG A 262 -11.04 26.33 -17.50
CA ARG A 262 -10.89 24.97 -16.96
C ARG A 262 -11.87 24.00 -17.63
N GLU A 263 -13.09 24.44 -17.90
CA GLU A 263 -14.06 23.62 -18.64
C GLU A 263 -13.61 23.33 -20.07
N ARG A 264 -13.11 24.36 -20.77
CA ARG A 264 -12.53 24.19 -22.10
C ARG A 264 -11.36 23.23 -22.07
N PHE A 265 -10.45 23.39 -21.11
CA PHE A 265 -9.31 22.50 -20.93
C PHE A 265 -9.74 21.04 -20.71
N LEU A 266 -10.72 20.77 -19.83
CA LEU A 266 -11.22 19.41 -19.61
C LEU A 266 -11.89 18.81 -20.87
N THR A 267 -12.49 19.66 -21.71
CA THR A 267 -13.18 19.21 -22.92
C THR A 267 -12.22 18.94 -24.08
N GLN A 268 -11.25 19.84 -24.27
CA GLN A 268 -10.39 19.94 -25.45
C GLN A 268 -8.96 19.43 -25.22
N GLY A 269 -8.47 19.44 -23.96
CA GLY A 269 -7.09 19.12 -23.60
C GLY A 269 -6.10 20.29 -23.70
N PHE A 270 -6.55 21.47 -24.15
CA PHE A 270 -5.73 22.68 -24.23
C PHE A 270 -6.60 23.93 -24.09
N VAL A 271 -5.93 25.07 -23.88
CA VAL A 271 -6.49 26.43 -23.99
C VAL A 271 -5.50 27.29 -24.76
N THR A 272 -6.00 28.25 -25.54
CA THR A 272 -5.17 29.14 -26.36
C THR A 272 -4.89 30.47 -25.65
N ALA A 273 -3.79 31.14 -26.04
CA ALA A 273 -3.48 32.48 -25.51
C ALA A 273 -4.61 33.49 -25.73
N ASN A 274 -5.30 33.41 -26.88
CA ASN A 274 -6.44 34.27 -27.20
C ASN A 274 -7.66 34.02 -26.29
N GLU A 275 -7.87 32.79 -25.82
CA GLU A 275 -8.94 32.48 -24.87
C GLU A 275 -8.61 33.02 -23.48
N VAL A 276 -7.35 32.87 -23.05
CA VAL A 276 -6.88 33.43 -21.77
C VAL A 276 -6.99 34.97 -21.79
N ALA A 277 -6.55 35.62 -22.87
CA ALA A 277 -6.59 37.07 -23.02
C ALA A 277 -8.02 37.63 -22.99
N ARG A 278 -9.00 36.92 -23.58
CA ARG A 278 -10.41 37.34 -23.61
C ARG A 278 -11.07 37.39 -22.23
N LEU A 279 -10.57 36.62 -21.27
CA LEU A 279 -11.07 36.62 -19.88
C LEU A 279 -10.36 37.63 -18.98
N GLY A 280 -9.16 38.08 -19.36
CA GLY A 280 -8.43 39.16 -18.69
C GLY A 280 -8.77 40.56 -19.21
N ALA A 281 -9.48 40.65 -20.35
CA ALA A 281 -9.94 41.93 -20.89
C ALA A 281 -11.01 42.52 -19.96
N PRO A 282 -10.88 43.78 -19.49
CA PRO A 282 -11.95 44.43 -18.76
C PRO A 282 -13.19 44.44 -19.65
N GLN A 283 -14.23 43.71 -19.25
CA GLN A 283 -15.55 43.92 -19.83
C GLN A 283 -15.88 45.39 -19.60
N SER A 284 -16.11 46.13 -20.69
CA SER A 284 -16.48 47.53 -20.67
C SER A 284 -17.82 47.73 -19.96
N ARG A 285 -17.80 47.69 -18.63
CA ARG A 285 -18.82 48.38 -17.83
C ARG A 285 -18.49 49.86 -17.95
N GLY A 286 -19.26 50.56 -18.78
CA GLY A 286 -19.26 52.01 -18.81
C GLY A 286 -19.40 52.53 -17.37
N GLY A 287 -18.40 53.27 -16.92
CA GLY A 287 -18.28 53.73 -15.54
C GLY A 287 -16.83 53.69 -15.10
N GLU A 288 -16.09 54.75 -15.41
CA GLU A 288 -14.73 55.00 -14.91
C GLU A 288 -14.66 54.76 -13.41
N ARG A 289 -13.76 53.86 -13.00
CA ARG A 289 -13.16 53.87 -11.67
C ARG A 289 -11.65 53.95 -11.85
N PRO A 290 -10.95 54.83 -11.11
CA PRO A 290 -9.52 55.02 -11.29
C PRO A 290 -8.76 53.75 -10.88
N PRO A 291 -7.57 53.51 -11.47
CA PRO A 291 -6.86 52.26 -11.29
C PRO A 291 -6.40 52.09 -9.83
N PRO A 292 -6.54 50.90 -9.23
CA PRO A 292 -5.85 50.61 -7.99
C PRO A 292 -4.35 50.54 -8.25
N GLN A 293 -3.58 51.26 -7.45
CA GLN A 293 -2.13 51.25 -7.47
C GLN A 293 -1.63 49.81 -7.32
N SER A 294 -0.82 49.36 -8.29
CA SER A 294 -0.22 48.03 -8.31
C SER A 294 0.77 47.90 -7.15
N GLN A 295 0.38 47.16 -6.10
CA GLN A 295 1.37 46.54 -5.23
C GLN A 295 2.03 45.41 -6.02
N SER A 296 3.30 45.65 -6.36
CA SER A 296 4.22 44.68 -6.92
C SER A 296 4.25 43.41 -6.08
N CYS A 297 3.67 42.32 -6.61
CA CYS A 297 3.98 40.97 -6.16
C CYS A 297 5.30 40.53 -6.83
N ALA A 298 6.41 41.12 -6.41
CA ALA A 298 7.71 40.49 -6.61
C ALA A 298 7.78 39.28 -5.65
N PRO A 299 8.10 38.06 -6.13
CA PRO A 299 8.39 36.96 -5.23
C PRO A 299 9.61 37.32 -4.38
N PRO A 300 9.62 37.03 -3.07
CA PRO A 300 10.83 37.18 -2.29
C PRO A 300 11.95 36.30 -2.89
N PRO A 301 13.21 36.75 -2.86
CA PRO A 301 14.32 35.96 -3.38
C PRO A 301 14.36 34.61 -2.65
N LEU A 302 14.44 33.53 -3.44
CA LEU A 302 14.67 32.18 -2.94
C LEU A 302 16.07 32.11 -2.32
N GLY A 303 16.17 32.50 -1.06
CA GLY A 303 17.33 32.27 -0.22
C GLY A 303 17.31 30.86 0.35
N GLY A 304 18.34 30.07 0.03
CA GLY A 304 18.64 28.80 0.69
C GLY A 304 18.36 27.57 -0.18
N ARG A 305 19.40 27.08 -0.84
CA ARG A 305 19.49 25.66 -1.22
C ARG A 305 19.41 24.85 0.07
N VAL A 306 18.28 24.18 0.30
CA VAL A 306 18.22 23.03 1.19
C VAL A 306 18.39 21.82 0.30
N ASP A 307 19.60 21.26 0.27
CA ASP A 307 19.81 19.98 -0.37
C ASP A 307 18.92 18.94 0.32
N PRO A 308 18.13 18.15 -0.43
CA PRO A 308 17.37 17.07 0.18
C PRO A 308 18.35 16.11 0.86
N PRO A 309 18.07 15.63 2.08
CA PRO A 309 18.89 14.57 2.66
C PRO A 309 18.89 13.39 1.70
N ALA A 310 20.09 12.94 1.33
CA ALA A 310 20.27 11.76 0.50
C ALA A 310 19.52 10.60 1.15
N SER A 311 18.40 10.20 0.57
CA SER A 311 17.70 8.97 0.95
C SER A 311 18.67 7.80 0.82
N PRO A 312 19.04 7.10 1.90
CA PRO A 312 19.76 5.86 1.75
C PRO A 312 18.83 4.88 1.05
N LEU A 313 19.31 4.29 -0.04
CA LEU A 313 18.64 3.26 -0.82
C LEU A 313 18.10 2.16 0.11
N ALA A 314 16.81 2.19 0.42
CA ALA A 314 16.13 1.10 1.09
C ALA A 314 16.04 -0.07 0.09
N ARG A 315 16.88 -1.09 0.28
CA ARG A 315 16.70 -2.36 -0.42
C ARG A 315 15.51 -3.09 0.19
N ALA A 316 14.37 -3.03 -0.49
CA ALA A 316 13.24 -3.91 -0.18
C ALA A 316 13.58 -5.33 -0.64
N VAL A 317 13.69 -6.26 0.30
CA VAL A 317 13.75 -7.69 0.00
C VAL A 317 12.33 -8.23 0.16
N VAL A 318 11.71 -8.61 -0.95
CA VAL A 318 10.43 -9.34 -0.96
C VAL A 318 10.75 -10.82 -0.67
N ALA A 319 10.46 -11.27 0.54
CA ALA A 319 10.51 -12.69 0.86
C ALA A 319 9.24 -13.37 0.30
N THR A 320 9.42 -14.35 -0.59
CA THR A 320 8.31 -15.09 -1.21
C THR A 320 8.18 -16.48 -0.62
N GLY A 321 6.95 -16.88 -0.29
CA GLY A 321 6.60 -18.23 0.15
C GLY A 321 5.07 -18.33 0.26
N ARG A 322 4.49 -19.51 0.00
CA ARG A 322 3.03 -19.67 -0.17
C ARG A 322 2.43 -20.61 0.88
N ARG A 323 1.42 -20.14 1.62
CA ARG A 323 0.54 -20.97 2.45
C ARG A 323 -0.89 -20.82 1.92
N VAL A 324 -1.50 -21.92 1.48
CA VAL A 324 -2.86 -21.90 0.93
C VAL A 324 -3.84 -22.10 2.09
N CYS A 325 -4.66 -21.11 2.43
CA CYS A 325 -5.78 -21.34 3.34
C CYS A 325 -6.75 -22.33 2.64
N PRO A 326 -7.52 -23.14 3.38
CA PRO A 326 -8.40 -24.18 2.82
C PRO A 326 -9.41 -23.72 1.74
N ASN A 327 -9.66 -22.41 1.62
CA ASN A 327 -10.64 -21.83 0.71
C ASN A 327 -10.02 -21.18 -0.55
N GLY A 328 -8.74 -21.42 -0.83
CA GLY A 328 -8.06 -20.83 -1.99
C GLY A 328 -7.49 -19.42 -1.78
N ASP A 329 -7.76 -18.80 -0.62
CA ASP A 329 -7.07 -17.58 -0.17
C ASP A 329 -5.57 -17.89 -0.01
N ARG A 330 -4.75 -17.20 -0.79
CA ARG A 330 -3.29 -17.38 -0.81
C ARG A 330 -2.67 -16.50 0.27
N GLY A 331 -2.27 -17.11 1.37
CA GLY A 331 -1.41 -16.48 2.37
C GLY A 331 0.07 -16.56 2.00
N PHE A 332 0.85 -15.63 2.53
CA PHE A 332 2.31 -15.62 2.41
C PHE A 332 2.93 -16.52 3.50
N PHE A 333 3.54 -17.67 3.15
CA PHE A 333 4.83 -18.18 3.70
C PHE A 333 5.21 -19.59 3.22
N GLY A 334 6.50 -19.86 3.02
CA GLY A 334 7.07 -21.19 2.74
C GLY A 334 8.60 -21.20 2.94
N ASP A 335 9.10 -22.33 3.42
CA ASP A 335 10.48 -22.61 3.85
C ASP A 335 11.39 -23.04 2.68
N GLY A 336 12.69 -22.71 2.77
CA GLY A 336 13.70 -23.19 1.84
C GLY A 336 14.93 -22.28 1.73
N TRP A 337 15.89 -22.42 2.63
CA TRP A 337 17.25 -21.92 2.43
C TRP A 337 18.12 -23.06 1.90
N GLY A 338 18.41 -23.02 0.60
CA GLY A 338 19.49 -23.79 -0.02
C GLY A 338 20.63 -22.84 -0.35
N ALA A 339 21.83 -23.12 0.17
CA ALA A 339 23.04 -22.35 -0.04
C ALA A 339 23.47 -22.31 -1.52
N GLY A 340 24.07 -21.18 -1.91
CA GLY A 340 25.14 -21.03 -2.91
C GLY A 340 25.05 -21.77 -4.26
N GLY A 341 24.98 -21.01 -5.35
CA GLY A 341 25.30 -21.53 -6.68
C GLY A 341 25.37 -20.43 -7.73
N THR A 342 26.57 -19.97 -8.05
CA THR A 342 26.87 -19.18 -9.27
C THR A 342 26.48 -19.99 -10.51
N GLY A 343 25.54 -19.50 -11.32
CA GLY A 343 25.12 -20.17 -12.56
C GLY A 343 24.81 -19.18 -13.67
N ARG A 344 25.63 -19.20 -14.72
CA ARG A 344 25.53 -18.36 -15.93
C ARG A 344 24.21 -18.60 -16.66
N VAL A 345 23.60 -17.53 -17.16
CA VAL A 345 22.53 -17.61 -18.16
C VAL A 345 23.18 -17.89 -19.52
N ALA A 346 22.93 -19.09 -20.06
CA ALA A 346 23.18 -19.42 -21.46
C ALA A 346 21.83 -19.72 -22.13
N GLY A 347 21.55 -19.04 -23.24
CA GLY A 347 20.31 -19.17 -24.00
C GLY A 347 20.21 -20.45 -24.82
N ARG A 348 18.97 -20.78 -25.19
CA ARG A 348 18.47 -21.57 -26.34
C ARG A 348 16.94 -21.39 -26.26
N GLY A 349 16.20 -20.92 -27.26
CA GLY A 349 16.26 -21.28 -28.68
C GLY A 349 15.32 -22.47 -28.89
N GLY A 350 14.01 -22.22 -29.01
CA GLY A 350 12.98 -23.26 -29.17
C GLY A 350 11.94 -22.84 -30.21
N VAL A 351 12.11 -23.35 -31.42
CA VAL A 351 11.25 -23.23 -32.60
C VAL A 351 10.10 -24.23 -32.50
N PHE A 352 8.86 -23.80 -32.73
CA PHE A 352 7.70 -24.68 -32.94
C PHE A 352 7.47 -24.89 -34.45
N PRO A 353 7.28 -26.12 -34.94
CA PRO A 353 6.92 -26.35 -36.33
C PRO A 353 5.40 -26.29 -36.56
N ARG A 354 5.04 -25.82 -37.75
CA ARG A 354 3.70 -25.88 -38.37
C ARG A 354 3.34 -27.32 -38.76
N GLY A 355 2.05 -27.63 -38.74
CA GLY A 355 1.45 -28.77 -39.42
C GLY A 355 -0.04 -28.55 -39.66
N GLU A 356 -0.39 -27.96 -40.80
CA GLU A 356 -1.64 -28.25 -41.53
C GLU A 356 -1.45 -29.65 -42.18
N SER A 357 -2.42 -30.51 -42.49
CA SER A 357 -3.75 -30.36 -43.09
C SER A 357 -4.40 -31.76 -43.16
N GLY A 358 -5.73 -31.88 -43.23
CA GLY A 358 -6.37 -33.11 -43.76
C GLY A 358 -7.83 -33.34 -43.37
N ASP A 359 -8.72 -33.06 -44.32
CA ASP A 359 -10.19 -33.14 -44.34
C ASP A 359 -10.89 -34.48 -43.95
N ARG A 360 -12.03 -34.34 -43.21
CA ARG A 360 -13.44 -34.84 -43.40
C ARG A 360 -13.73 -36.33 -43.75
N PRO A 361 -15.01 -36.81 -43.76
CA PRO A 361 -16.32 -36.21 -43.38
C PRO A 361 -17.25 -37.09 -42.48
N GLY A 362 -18.32 -36.46 -41.97
CA GLY A 362 -19.71 -36.97 -41.98
C GLY A 362 -20.13 -38.05 -40.97
N VAL A 363 -20.97 -37.68 -40.00
CA VAL A 363 -22.44 -37.90 -39.89
C VAL A 363 -22.93 -37.08 -38.70
#